data_AF-R0BQH0-F1
#
_entry.id   AF-R0BQH0-F1
#
_cell.length_a   1.000
_cell.length_b   1.000
_cell.length_c   1.000
_cell.angle_alpha   90.00
_cell.angle_beta   90.00
_cell.angle_gamma   90.00
#
_symmetry.space_group_name_H-M   'P 1'
#
loop_
_entity.id
_entity.type
_entity.pdbx_description
1 polymer ?
#
loop_
_entity_poly.entity_id
_entity_poly.type
_entity_poly.pdbx_seq_one_letter_code
_entity_poly.pdbx_strand_id
1 'polypeptide(L)' 'MVSAVILKGIYRTETTIFQFNAQVIGITEIHIEEEQVDGLLKVHSVRMRFTMIRDGLHISQVIVG' A
#
# COMPACT_ATOMS: atom_id res chain seq x y z
N MET A 1 -10.70 -25.18 4.37
CA MET A 1 -10.18 -23.82 4.66
C MET A 1 -9.12 -23.52 3.62
N VAL A 2 -9.34 -22.51 2.78
CA VAL A 2 -8.31 -22.09 1.80
C VAL A 2 -7.40 -21.12 2.55
N SER A 3 -6.26 -21.62 3.03
CA SER A 3 -5.17 -20.74 3.47
C SER A 3 -4.57 -20.13 2.21
N ALA A 4 -4.80 -18.84 1.97
CA ALA A 4 -4.16 -18.17 0.85
C ALA A 4 -2.66 -18.07 1.18
N VAL A 5 -1.86 -18.90 0.52
CA VAL A 5 -0.40 -18.84 0.63
C VAL A 5 0.04 -17.53 -0.03
N ILE A 6 0.40 -16.54 0.79
CA ILE A 6 0.98 -15.29 0.31
C ILE A 6 2.46 -15.55 0.03
N LEU A 7 2.80 -15.66 -1.25
CA LEU A 7 4.15 -15.92 -1.73
C LEU A 7 5.08 -14.73 -1.51
N LYS A 8 6.39 -14.98 -1.57
CA LYS A 8 7.39 -13.90 -1.63
C LYS A 8 7.08 -12.97 -2.81
N GLY A 9 7.08 -11.66 -2.58
CA GLY A 9 6.78 -10.70 -3.64
C GLY A 9 6.52 -9.28 -3.16
N ILE A 10 6.27 -8.40 -4.14
CA ILE A 10 5.83 -7.02 -3.95
C ILE A 10 4.34 -6.99 -4.19
N TYR A 11 3.58 -6.63 -3.16
CA TYR A 11 2.13 -6.48 -3.23
C TYR A 11 1.80 -5.00 -3.24
N ARG A 12 1.14 -4.54 -4.31
CA ARG A 12 0.71 -3.16 -4.45
C ARG A 12 -0.80 -3.08 -4.48
N THR A 13 -1.35 -2.19 -3.67
CA THR A 13 -2.76 -1.78 -3.73
C THR A 13 -2.84 -0.29 -3.99
N GLU A 14 -3.78 0.10 -4.84
CA GLU A 14 -4.03 1.49 -5.19
C GLU A 14 -5.50 1.81 -4.89
N THR A 15 -5.73 2.87 -4.13
CA THR A 15 -7.06 3.33 -3.75
C THR A 15 -7.21 4.77 -4.19
N THR A 16 -8.21 5.05 -5.02
CA THR A 16 -8.55 6.41 -5.41
C THR A 16 -9.90 6.77 -4.80
N ILE A 17 -9.94 7.87 -4.06
CA ILE A 17 -11.15 8.43 -3.46
C ILE A 17 -11.42 9.77 -4.14
N PHE A 18 -12.64 9.92 -4.64
CA PHE A 18 -13.14 11.19 -5.17
C PHE A 18 -14.13 11.78 -4.17
N GLN A 19 -13.85 12.99 -3.71
CA GLN A 19 -14.73 13.80 -2.88
C GLN A 19 -14.91 15.16 -3.56
N PHE A 20 -16.01 15.87 -3.36
CA PHE A 20 -16.26 17.15 -4.05
C PHE A 20 -15.03 18.07 -4.02
N ASN A 21 -14.50 18.40 -5.21
CA ASN A 21 -13.30 19.20 -5.47
C ASN A 21 -11.96 18.64 -4.96
N ALA A 22 -11.91 17.37 -4.54
CA ALA A 22 -10.70 16.71 -4.08
C ALA A 22 -10.56 15.28 -4.63
N GLN A 23 -9.38 14.95 -5.15
CA GLN A 23 -8.98 13.60 -5.49
C GLN A 23 -7.88 13.16 -4.53
N VAL A 24 -8.04 12.00 -3.89
CA VAL A 24 -7.03 11.39 -3.03
C VAL A 24 -6.62 10.05 -3.63
N ILE A 25 -5.33 9.88 -3.87
CA ILE A 25 -4.73 8.64 -4.38
C ILE A 25 -3.83 8.09 -3.28
N GLY A 26 -4.17 6.92 -2.75
CA GLY A 26 -3.35 6.16 -1.81
C GLY A 26 -2.74 4.94 -2.50
N ILE A 27 -1.42 4.79 -2.44
CA ILE A 27 -0.69 3.61 -2.90
C ILE A 27 -0.03 2.96 -1.68
N THR A 28 -0.30 1.68 -1.46
CA THR A 28 0.39 0.87 -0.45
C THR A 28 1.16 -0.24 -1.12
N GLU A 29 2.47 -0.29 -0.87
CA GLU A 29 3.40 -1.33 -1.34
C GLU A 29 3.91 -2.09 -0.12
N ILE A 30 3.73 -3.41 -0.13
CA ILE A 30 4.21 -4.32 0.92
C ILE A 30 5.24 -5.24 0.28
N HIS A 31 6.46 -5.21 0.83
CA HIS A 31 7.54 -6.10 0.40
C HIS A 31 7.62 -7.30 1.35
N ILE A 32 7.41 -8.50 0.80
CA ILE A 32 7.49 -9.76 1.52
C ILE A 32 8.70 -10.52 0.97
N GLU A 33 9.72 -10.73 1.81
CA GLU A 33 11.00 -11.31 1.39
C GLU A 33 11.15 -12.80 1.67
N GLU A 34 10.37 -13.38 2.58
CA GLU A 34 10.44 -14.80 2.94
C GLU A 34 9.05 -15.42 3.02
N GLU A 35 8.90 -16.60 2.42
CA GLU A 35 7.71 -17.44 2.56
C GLU A 35 7.68 -18.03 3.97
N GLN A 36 6.49 -18.05 4.57
CA GLN A 36 6.26 -18.46 5.96
C GLN A 36 6.79 -19.87 6.26
N VAL A 37 7.63 -19.96 7.28
CA VAL A 37 7.64 -21.12 8.18
C VAL A 37 6.76 -20.71 9.37
N ASP A 38 5.73 -21.47 9.72
CA ASP A 38 4.86 -21.30 10.91
C ASP A 38 3.71 -20.28 10.90
N GLY A 39 3.26 -19.76 9.76
CA GLY A 39 2.01 -18.98 9.74
C GLY A 39 2.13 -17.48 10.03
N LEU A 40 3.35 -16.93 10.21
CA LEU A 40 3.63 -15.49 10.42
C LEU A 40 4.38 -14.82 9.25
N LEU A 41 3.79 -13.80 8.61
CA LEU A 41 4.40 -13.13 7.45
C LEU A 41 5.52 -12.21 7.92
N LYS A 42 6.74 -12.42 7.41
CA LYS A 42 7.84 -11.48 7.60
C LYS A 42 7.78 -10.39 6.53
N VAL A 43 7.17 -9.28 6.91
CA VAL A 43 7.15 -8.06 6.08
C VAL A 43 8.49 -7.35 6.22
N HIS A 44 9.18 -7.13 5.11
CA HIS A 44 10.48 -6.45 5.08
C HIS A 44 10.33 -4.93 5.14
N SER A 45 9.34 -4.40 4.42
CA SER A 45 9.00 -2.97 4.46
C SER A 45 7.59 -2.73 3.99
N VAL A 46 6.99 -1.66 4.51
CA VAL A 46 5.72 -1.12 4.03
C VAL A 46 5.96 0.32 3.58
N ARG A 47 5.59 0.61 2.34
CA ARG A 47 5.61 1.96 1.79
C ARG A 47 4.20 2.41 1.49
N MET A 48 3.81 3.55 2.06
CA MET A 48 2.55 4.20 1.74
C MET A 48 2.82 5.54 1.08
N ARG A 49 2.15 5.83 -0.03
CA ARG A 49 2.16 7.14 -0.69
C ARG A 49 0.74 7.67 -0.76
N PHE A 50 0.55 8.89 -0.30
CA PHE A 50 -0.71 9.62 -0.44
C PHE A 50 -0.49 10.84 -1.32
N THR A 51 -1.37 11.02 -2.30
CA THR A 51 -1.42 12.20 -3.15
C THR A 51 -2.80 12.80 -3.07
N MET A 52 -2.91 14.04 -2.61
CA MET A 52 -4.16 14.80 -2.61
C MET A 52 -4.06 15.91 -3.64
N ILE A 53 -5.08 15.99 -4.51
CA ILE A 53 -5.28 17.07 -5.47
C ILE A 53 -6.58 17.75 -5.09
N ARG A 54 -6.51 19.00 -4.61
CA ARG A 54 -7.70 19.78 -4.24
C ARG A 54 -7.60 21.18 -4.81
N ASP A 55 -8.58 21.59 -5.61
CA ASP A 55 -8.63 22.94 -6.20
C ASP A 55 -7.31 23.36 -6.91
N GLY A 56 -6.59 22.39 -7.50
CA GLY A 56 -5.29 22.61 -8.16
C GLY A 56 -4.06 22.52 -7.23
N LEU A 57 -4.24 22.43 -5.91
CA LEU A 57 -3.16 22.17 -4.95
C LEU A 57 -2.80 20.68 -4.93
N HIS A 58 -1.52 20.38 -5.17
CA HIS A 58 -0.99 19.01 -5.14
C HIS A 58 -0.14 18.80 -3.88
N ILE A 59 -0.55 17.87 -3.01
CA ILE A 59 0.20 17.47 -1.82
C ILE A 59 0.55 15.99 -1.96
N SER A 60 1.84 15.63 -1.85
CA SER A 60 2.27 14.24 -1.82
C SER A 60 3.10 13.95 -0.57
N GLN A 61 2.80 12.83 0.09
CA GLN A 61 3.49 12.36 1.27
C GLN A 61 3.84 10.88 1.12
N VAL A 62 5.05 10.51 1.54
CA VAL A 62 5.50 9.12 1.60
C VAL A 62 5.79 8.76 3.05
N ILE A 63 5.22 7.65 3.51
CA ILE A 63 5.46 7.06 4.83
C ILE A 63 6.14 5.71 4.61
N VAL A 64 7.24 5.47 5.32
CA VAL A 64 8.01 4.23 5.27
C VAL A 64 8.02 3.63 6.67
N GLY A 65 7.68 2.34 6.78
CA GLY A 65 7.64 1.60 8.04
C GLY A 65 8.11 0.16 7.88
#